data_AF-A0A6P0T2G0-F1
#
_entry.id   AF-A0A6P0T2G0-F1
#
_cell.length_a   1.000
_cell.length_b   1.000
_cell.length_c   1.000
_cell.angle_alpha   90.00
_cell.angle_beta   90.00
_cell.angle_gamma   90.00
#
_symmetry.space_group_name_H-M   'P 1'
#
loop_
_entity.id
_entity.type
_entity.pdbx_description
1 polymer ?
#
loop_
_entity_poly.entity_id
_entity_poly.type
_entity_poly.pdbx_seq_one_letter_code
_entity_poly.pdbx_strand_id
1 'polypeptide(L)'
;MTSSSRLWRRLVSLLANLRLAMILLLAIALFSISGTVIEQGESLAFYQANYPEDPALFGFLSWKVLLLLGLDHVYRTWWFLSLLVLFGSSLTACTFTRQFPALKAARNWKFYKQPRQFSKLALSVELDKGSFTSLTELLEKRRYKVFQEGDTIYARKGIIGRIGPIVVHASMLIILGGSIWGSMTGFTAQEMVTSGNTFQVRNIIDA
;
A
#
# COMPACT_ATOMS: atom_id res chain seq x y z
N MET A 1 30.12 -16.80 2.85
CA MET A 1 28.81 -16.18 2.50
C MET A 1 28.71 -16.08 0.98
N THR A 2 27.81 -16.83 0.36
CA THR A 2 27.72 -16.99 -1.11
C THR A 2 27.26 -15.71 -1.81
N SER A 3 27.71 -15.50 -3.05
CA SER A 3 27.38 -14.33 -3.90
C SER A 3 25.86 -14.06 -3.97
N SER A 4 25.06 -15.13 -4.05
CA SER A 4 23.59 -15.10 -4.07
C SER A 4 22.97 -14.35 -2.87
N SER A 5 23.52 -14.55 -1.65
CA SER A 5 23.01 -13.89 -0.44
C SER A 5 23.24 -12.38 -0.40
N ARG A 6 24.20 -11.86 -1.19
CA ARG A 6 24.47 -10.42 -1.30
C ARG A 6 23.53 -9.78 -2.31
N LEU A 7 23.29 -10.45 -3.44
CA LEU A 7 22.36 -9.98 -4.48
C LEU A 7 20.93 -9.87 -3.92
N TRP A 8 20.46 -10.90 -3.22
CA TRP A 8 19.13 -10.91 -2.60
C TRP A 8 18.93 -9.75 -1.62
N ARG A 9 19.91 -9.50 -0.73
CA ARG A 9 19.87 -8.38 0.21
C ARG A 9 19.82 -7.03 -0.51
N ARG A 10 20.55 -6.89 -1.61
CA ARG A 10 20.54 -5.66 -2.42
C ARG A 10 19.17 -5.44 -3.06
N LEU A 11 18.57 -6.47 -3.64
CA LEU A 11 17.22 -6.40 -4.22
C LEU A 11 16.17 -6.03 -3.16
N VAL A 12 16.17 -6.71 -2.01
CA VAL A 12 15.25 -6.38 -0.91
C VAL A 12 15.44 -4.94 -0.43
N SER A 13 16.69 -4.45 -0.36
CA SER A 13 16.96 -3.06 0.01
C SER A 13 16.45 -2.05 -1.02
N LEU A 14 16.48 -2.38 -2.31
CA LEU A 14 15.93 -1.54 -3.38
C LEU A 14 14.40 -1.52 -3.31
N LEU A 15 13.77 -2.70 -3.17
CA LEU A 15 12.32 -2.83 -3.02
C LEU A 15 11.80 -2.15 -1.75
N ALA A 16 12.56 -2.18 -0.66
CA ALA A 16 12.21 -1.52 0.60
C ALA A 16 12.52 0.00 0.61
N ASN A 17 12.75 0.62 -0.55
CA ASN A 17 13.00 2.06 -0.66
C ASN A 17 11.67 2.83 -0.74
N LEU A 18 11.47 3.78 0.19
CA LEU A 18 10.26 4.61 0.23
C LEU A 18 10.08 5.45 -1.05
N ARG A 19 11.16 5.95 -1.66
CA ARG A 19 11.07 6.73 -2.90
C ARG A 19 10.55 5.88 -4.05
N LEU A 20 11.02 4.64 -4.15
CA LEU A 20 10.54 3.69 -5.16
C LEU A 20 9.04 3.45 -4.97
N ALA A 21 8.59 3.16 -3.74
CA ALA A 21 7.17 2.95 -3.45
C ALA A 21 6.30 4.15 -3.83
N MET A 22 6.73 5.38 -3.54
CA MET A 22 6.01 6.60 -3.92
C MET A 22 5.93 6.76 -5.45
N ILE A 23 7.04 6.53 -6.16
CA ILE A 23 7.06 6.60 -7.63
C ILE A 23 6.13 5.55 -8.24
N LEU A 24 6.15 4.31 -7.75
CA LEU A 24 5.27 3.24 -8.22
C LEU A 24 3.80 3.58 -7.99
N LEU A 25 3.46 4.11 -6.81
CA LEU A 25 2.10 4.53 -6.50
C LEU A 25 1.60 5.63 -7.45
N LEU A 26 2.45 6.63 -7.73
CA LEU A 26 2.13 7.71 -8.67
C LEU A 26 1.98 7.21 -10.10
N ALA A 27 2.83 6.27 -10.53
CA ALA A 27 2.72 5.66 -11.84
C ALA A 27 1.41 4.87 -11.99
N ILE A 28 1.07 4.03 -11.00
CA ILE A 28 -0.20 3.30 -10.99
C ILE A 28 -1.37 4.28 -11.05
N ALA A 29 -1.36 5.33 -10.22
CA ALA A 29 -2.43 6.33 -10.19
C ALA A 29 -2.59 7.04 -11.54
N LEU A 30 -1.49 7.42 -12.19
CA LEU A 30 -1.52 8.05 -13.52
C LEU A 30 -2.22 7.15 -14.55
N PHE A 31 -1.79 5.89 -14.65
CA PHE A 31 -2.37 4.96 -15.63
C PHE A 31 -3.82 4.57 -15.29
N SER A 32 -4.17 4.46 -14.00
CA SER A 32 -5.55 4.25 -13.57
C SER A 32 -6.46 5.43 -13.94
N ILE A 33 -5.98 6.67 -13.79
CA ILE A 33 -6.72 7.86 -14.23
C ILE A 33 -6.90 7.82 -15.76
N SER A 34 -5.84 7.52 -16.52
CA SER A 34 -5.93 7.39 -17.98
C SER A 34 -6.94 6.32 -18.41
N GLY A 35 -6.90 5.13 -17.80
CA GLY A 35 -7.85 4.04 -18.08
C GLY A 35 -9.27 4.27 -17.54
N THR A 36 -9.49 5.32 -16.74
CA THR A 36 -10.83 5.76 -16.32
C THR A 36 -11.39 6.81 -17.27
N VAL A 37 -10.52 7.67 -17.80
CA VAL A 37 -10.90 8.70 -18.79
C VAL A 37 -11.15 8.08 -20.17
N ILE A 38 -10.38 7.05 -20.53
CA ILE A 38 -10.56 6.31 -21.79
C ILE A 38 -11.46 5.11 -21.50
N GLU A 39 -12.58 5.00 -22.21
CA GLU A 39 -13.50 3.87 -22.10
C GLU A 39 -12.77 2.56 -22.40
N GLN A 40 -12.99 1.55 -21.55
CA GLN A 40 -12.26 0.28 -21.61
C GLN A 40 -13.08 -0.80 -22.32
N GLY A 41 -12.43 -1.63 -23.14
CA GLY A 41 -13.05 -2.81 -23.76
C GLY A 41 -14.11 -2.49 -24.82
N GLU A 42 -14.09 -1.30 -25.40
CA GLU A 42 -15.03 -0.89 -26.44
C GLU A 42 -14.66 -1.44 -27.83
N SER A 43 -15.57 -1.32 -28.78
CA SER A 43 -15.32 -1.77 -30.15
C SER A 43 -14.25 -0.90 -30.85
N LEU A 44 -13.56 -1.49 -31.84
CA LEU A 44 -12.61 -0.73 -32.66
C LEU A 44 -13.25 0.50 -33.34
N ALA A 45 -14.51 0.36 -33.79
CA ALA A 45 -15.26 1.45 -34.41
C ALA A 45 -15.51 2.61 -33.42
N PHE A 46 -15.76 2.30 -32.14
CA PHE A 46 -15.88 3.31 -31.10
C PHE A 46 -14.59 4.11 -30.96
N TYR A 47 -13.44 3.44 -30.87
CA TYR A 47 -12.15 4.16 -30.74
C TYR A 47 -11.82 4.98 -31.98
N GLN A 48 -12.08 4.46 -33.18
CA GLN A 48 -11.86 5.20 -34.43
C GLN A 48 -12.74 6.47 -34.54
N ALA A 49 -13.98 6.41 -34.05
CA ALA A 49 -14.90 7.53 -34.06
C ALA A 49 -14.56 8.61 -33.02
N ASN A 50 -14.15 8.21 -31.82
CA ASN A 50 -13.89 9.14 -30.71
C ASN A 50 -12.44 9.63 -30.65
N TYR A 51 -11.49 8.88 -31.21
CA TYR A 51 -10.05 9.19 -31.21
C TYR A 51 -9.49 9.12 -32.64
N PRO A 52 -9.93 10.02 -33.56
CA PRO A 52 -9.50 10.02 -34.96
C PRO A 52 -8.00 10.28 -35.12
N GLU A 53 -7.45 9.94 -36.29
CA GLU A 53 -6.03 10.20 -36.60
C GLU A 53 -5.77 11.66 -36.98
N ASP A 54 -6.72 12.29 -37.66
CA ASP A 54 -6.60 13.67 -38.12
C ASP A 54 -7.93 14.44 -37.94
N PRO A 55 -7.98 15.48 -37.08
CA PRO A 55 -6.95 15.88 -36.12
C PRO A 55 -6.93 14.94 -34.90
N ALA A 56 -5.74 14.45 -34.53
CA ALA A 56 -5.58 13.66 -33.30
C ALA A 56 -5.89 14.50 -32.05
N LEU A 57 -6.51 13.87 -31.03
CA LEU A 57 -6.79 14.54 -29.77
C LEU A 57 -5.46 14.93 -29.09
N PHE A 58 -5.36 16.17 -28.61
CA PHE A 58 -4.11 16.74 -28.07
C PHE A 58 -2.90 16.68 -29.03
N GLY A 59 -3.12 16.45 -30.33
CA GLY A 59 -2.07 16.39 -31.35
C GLY A 59 -1.26 15.09 -31.42
N PHE A 60 -1.53 14.11 -30.56
CA PHE A 60 -0.82 12.82 -30.56
C PHE A 60 -1.69 11.62 -30.19
N LEU A 61 -2.86 11.82 -29.57
CA LEU A 61 -3.70 10.75 -29.06
C LEU A 61 -4.70 10.32 -30.13
N SER A 62 -4.34 9.26 -30.87
CA SER A 62 -5.21 8.59 -31.83
C SER A 62 -5.55 7.18 -31.38
N TRP A 63 -6.61 6.59 -31.95
CA TRP A 63 -7.00 5.20 -31.69
C TRP A 63 -5.84 4.22 -31.85
N LYS A 64 -4.96 4.42 -32.85
CA LYS A 64 -3.75 3.59 -33.05
C LYS A 64 -2.81 3.63 -31.86
N VAL A 65 -2.57 4.81 -31.30
CA VAL A 65 -1.70 4.98 -30.12
C VAL A 65 -2.32 4.34 -28.90
N LEU A 66 -3.64 4.49 -28.72
CA LEU A 66 -4.37 3.85 -27.62
C LEU A 66 -4.22 2.33 -27.66
N LEU A 67 -4.53 1.70 -28.79
CA LEU A 67 -4.43 0.24 -28.94
C LEU A 67 -2.98 -0.26 -28.87
N LEU A 68 -2.01 0.49 -29.40
CA LEU A 68 -0.60 0.10 -29.35
C LEU A 68 -0.07 0.04 -27.91
N LEU A 69 -0.47 1.00 -27.08
CA LEU A 69 -0.07 1.06 -25.67
C LEU A 69 -0.96 0.18 -24.77
N GLY A 70 -2.07 -0.34 -25.29
CA GLY A 70 -3.08 -1.08 -24.54
C GLY A 70 -3.86 -0.19 -23.57
N LEU A 71 -4.05 1.09 -23.92
CA LEU A 71 -4.81 2.05 -23.09
C LEU A 71 -6.32 1.80 -23.11
N ASP A 72 -6.80 1.00 -24.07
CA ASP A 72 -8.17 0.48 -24.16
C ASP A 72 -8.44 -0.69 -23.18
N HIS A 73 -7.40 -1.31 -22.63
CA HIS A 73 -7.50 -2.42 -21.68
C HIS A 73 -6.39 -2.39 -20.62
N VAL A 74 -6.10 -1.20 -20.07
CA VAL A 74 -4.94 -0.92 -19.18
C VAL A 74 -4.79 -1.96 -18.08
N TYR A 75 -5.90 -2.30 -17.42
CA TYR A 75 -5.90 -3.18 -16.25
C TYR A 75 -5.48 -4.62 -16.55
N ARG A 76 -5.59 -5.06 -17.81
CA ARG A 76 -5.17 -6.39 -18.28
C ARG A 76 -3.78 -6.38 -18.93
N THR A 77 -3.19 -5.21 -19.20
CA THR A 77 -1.88 -5.13 -19.86
C THR A 77 -0.76 -5.70 -18.99
N TRP A 78 0.19 -6.39 -19.63
CA TRP A 78 1.33 -7.01 -18.93
C TRP A 78 2.17 -5.98 -18.15
N TRP A 79 2.30 -4.76 -18.67
CA TRP A 79 3.11 -3.70 -18.06
C TRP A 79 2.42 -3.13 -16.82
N PHE A 80 1.09 -2.96 -16.84
CA PHE A 80 0.34 -2.48 -15.68
C PHE A 80 0.32 -3.56 -14.59
N LEU A 81 0.08 -4.82 -14.94
CA LEU A 81 0.18 -5.94 -14.00
C LEU A 81 1.58 -6.06 -13.39
N SER A 82 2.63 -5.80 -14.17
CA SER A 82 4.01 -5.76 -13.67
C SER A 82 4.22 -4.62 -12.66
N LEU A 83 3.63 -3.44 -12.89
CA LEU A 83 3.66 -2.33 -11.92
C LEU A 83 2.97 -2.73 -10.61
N LEU A 84 1.81 -3.38 -10.68
CA LEU A 84 1.09 -3.88 -9.51
C LEU A 84 1.94 -4.89 -8.73
N VAL A 85 2.48 -5.91 -9.40
CA VAL A 85 3.34 -6.94 -8.76
C VAL A 85 4.58 -6.31 -8.12
N LEU A 86 5.21 -5.34 -8.79
CA LEU A 86 6.38 -4.64 -8.27
C LEU A 86 6.03 -3.78 -7.04
N PHE A 87 4.88 -3.10 -7.07
CA PHE A 87 4.37 -2.34 -5.93
C PHE A 87 4.04 -3.24 -4.74
N GLY A 88 3.35 -4.36 -4.97
CA GLY A 88 3.08 -5.36 -3.94
C GLY A 88 4.36 -5.95 -3.33
N SER A 89 5.37 -6.21 -4.17
CA SER A 89 6.70 -6.66 -3.71
C SER A 89 7.39 -5.59 -2.86
N SER A 90 7.30 -4.32 -3.24
CA SER A 90 7.83 -3.18 -2.48
C SER A 90 7.15 -3.03 -1.11
N LEU A 91 5.82 -3.09 -1.06
CA LEU A 91 5.04 -3.06 0.19
C LEU A 91 5.44 -4.21 1.11
N THR A 92 5.54 -5.42 0.57
CA THR A 92 5.96 -6.62 1.30
C THR A 92 7.35 -6.43 1.89
N ALA A 93 8.32 -6.03 1.07
CA ALA A 93 9.68 -5.75 1.52
C ALA A 93 9.72 -4.67 2.62
N CYS A 94 8.97 -3.59 2.47
CA CYS A 94 8.84 -2.54 3.49
C CYS A 94 8.25 -3.05 4.80
N THR A 95 7.22 -3.90 4.75
CA THR A 95 6.61 -4.49 5.95
C THR A 95 7.61 -5.31 6.74
N PHE A 96 8.37 -6.20 6.08
CA PHE A 96 9.34 -7.07 6.74
C PHE A 96 10.59 -6.34 7.24
N THR A 97 11.07 -5.36 6.49
CA THR A 97 12.34 -4.67 6.82
C THR A 97 12.17 -3.47 7.74
N ARG A 98 10.98 -2.83 7.74
CA ARG A 98 10.73 -1.60 8.52
C ARG A 98 9.63 -1.76 9.55
N GLN A 99 8.45 -2.21 9.14
CA GLN A 99 7.27 -2.19 10.02
C GLN A 99 7.36 -3.21 11.16
N PHE A 100 7.72 -4.47 10.87
CA PHE A 100 7.88 -5.48 11.93
C PHE A 100 9.01 -5.15 12.91
N PRO A 101 10.22 -4.74 12.47
CA PRO A 101 11.27 -4.28 13.39
C PRO A 101 10.84 -3.09 14.23
N ALA A 102 10.13 -2.11 13.65
CA ALA A 102 9.61 -0.96 14.39
C ALA A 102 8.59 -1.38 15.47
N LEU A 103 7.68 -2.31 15.15
CA LEU A 103 6.73 -2.85 16.13
C LEU A 103 7.46 -3.64 17.22
N LYS A 104 8.44 -4.48 16.87
CA LYS A 104 9.26 -5.23 17.84
C LYS A 104 9.99 -4.28 18.79
N ALA A 105 10.65 -3.26 18.25
CA ALA A 105 11.33 -2.24 19.04
C ALA A 105 10.36 -1.48 19.96
N ALA A 106 9.19 -1.10 19.45
CA ALA A 106 8.17 -0.41 20.25
C ALA A 106 7.55 -1.29 21.35
N ARG A 107 7.55 -2.62 21.16
CA ARG A 107 7.10 -3.60 22.16
C ARG A 107 8.12 -3.83 23.27
N ASN A 108 9.41 -3.65 23.00
CA ASN A 108 10.47 -3.79 23.98
C ASN A 108 10.48 -2.62 24.98
N TRP A 109 10.56 -2.94 26.26
CA TRP A 109 10.72 -1.97 27.34
C TRP A 109 12.21 -1.73 27.58
N LYS A 110 12.66 -0.48 27.53
CA LYS A 110 14.06 -0.11 27.77
C LYS A 110 14.13 0.80 28.98
N PHE A 111 14.52 0.25 30.13
CA PHE A 111 14.74 1.02 31.35
C PHE A 111 16.06 1.77 31.26
N TYR A 112 16.02 3.07 31.51
CA TYR A 112 17.21 3.88 31.70
C TYR A 112 17.61 3.81 33.18
N LYS A 113 18.89 3.52 33.42
CA LYS A 113 19.45 3.32 34.76
C LYS A 113 20.46 4.42 35.14
N GLN A 114 20.95 5.19 34.17
CA GLN A 114 21.96 6.22 34.38
C GLN A 114 21.40 7.61 34.06
N PRO A 115 21.66 8.65 34.88
CA PRO A 115 21.19 10.02 34.64
C PRO A 115 21.53 10.57 33.24
N ARG A 116 22.74 10.25 32.72
CA ARG A 116 23.19 10.64 31.38
C ARG A 116 22.35 10.10 30.22
N GLN A 117 21.51 9.08 30.46
CA GLN A 117 20.59 8.58 29.43
C GLN A 117 19.37 9.49 29.28
N PHE A 118 18.94 10.13 30.37
CA PHE A 118 17.79 11.02 30.38
C PHE A 118 18.11 12.37 29.73
N SER A 119 19.35 12.86 29.83
CA SER A 119 19.78 14.10 29.16
C SER A 119 19.78 14.03 27.63
N LYS A 120 19.65 12.83 27.05
CA LYS A 120 19.50 12.62 25.59
C LYS A 120 18.05 12.70 25.13
N LEU A 121 17.09 12.76 26.05
CA LEU A 121 15.67 12.91 25.71
C LEU A 121 15.39 14.36 25.34
N ALA A 122 14.57 14.56 24.30
CA ALA A 122 14.14 15.90 23.91
C ALA A 122 13.35 16.64 25.02
N LEU A 123 12.77 15.88 25.96
CA LEU A 123 12.09 16.39 27.12
C LEU A 123 12.51 15.58 28.35
N SER A 124 13.11 16.25 29.33
CA SER A 124 13.46 15.69 30.63
C SER A 124 13.16 16.73 31.70
N VAL A 125 12.52 16.31 32.79
CA VAL A 125 12.20 17.14 33.95
C VAL A 125 12.63 16.38 35.20
N GLU A 126 13.29 17.08 36.11
CA GLU A 126 13.61 16.59 37.45
C GLU A 126 12.52 17.06 38.42
N LEU A 127 12.08 16.18 39.31
CA LEU A 127 11.01 16.45 40.26
C LEU A 127 11.57 16.33 41.68
N ASP A 128 11.54 17.42 42.44
CA ASP A 128 12.07 17.45 43.82
C ASP A 128 11.20 16.66 44.82
N LYS A 129 9.93 16.44 44.46
CA LYS A 129 8.93 15.77 45.30
C LYS A 129 8.04 14.88 44.43
N GLY A 130 7.82 13.64 44.89
CA GLY A 130 6.93 12.69 44.23
C GLY A 130 7.07 11.29 44.82
N SER A 131 6.00 10.50 44.74
CA SER A 131 6.04 9.07 45.06
C SER A 131 5.86 8.27 43.78
N PHE A 132 6.62 7.19 43.63
CA PHE A 132 6.46 6.25 42.52
C PHE A 132 5.03 5.69 42.46
N THR A 133 4.39 5.49 43.62
CA THR A 133 3.01 5.00 43.71
C THR A 133 2.01 5.99 43.14
N SER A 134 2.07 7.26 43.57
CA SER A 134 1.14 8.30 43.09
C SER A 134 1.34 8.59 41.60
N LEU A 135 2.58 8.52 41.11
CA LEU A 135 2.87 8.67 39.68
C LEU A 135 2.31 7.50 38.86
N THR A 136 2.44 6.27 39.35
CA THR A 136 1.88 5.07 38.69
C THR A 136 0.37 5.18 38.55
N GLU A 137 -0.34 5.49 39.63
CA GLU A 137 -1.79 5.66 39.61
C GLU A 137 -2.24 6.76 38.64
N LEU A 138 -1.54 7.89 38.61
CA LEU A 138 -1.86 8.99 37.70
C LEU A 138 -1.68 8.57 36.23
N LEU A 139 -0.60 7.84 35.93
CA LEU A 139 -0.30 7.35 34.58
C LEU A 139 -1.33 6.30 34.14
N GLU A 140 -1.71 5.38 35.01
CA GLU A 140 -2.75 4.38 34.75
C GLU A 140 -4.12 5.03 34.53
N LYS A 141 -4.49 6.03 35.34
CA LYS A 141 -5.70 6.85 35.12
C LYS A 141 -5.70 7.53 33.74
N ARG A 142 -4.53 7.96 33.25
CA ARG A 142 -4.34 8.50 31.89
C ARG A 142 -4.22 7.42 30.79
N ARG A 143 -4.44 6.15 31.13
CA ARG A 143 -4.42 4.98 30.24
C ARG A 143 -3.04 4.65 29.68
N TYR A 144 -1.98 4.94 30.42
CA TYR A 144 -0.66 4.42 30.13
C TYR A 144 -0.55 2.98 30.63
N LYS A 145 0.20 2.15 29.90
CA LYS A 145 0.71 0.88 30.43
C LYS A 145 1.99 1.18 31.18
N VAL A 146 1.98 0.99 32.48
CA VAL A 146 3.10 1.24 33.37
C VAL A 146 3.79 -0.09 33.69
N PHE A 147 5.11 -0.08 33.76
CA PHE A 147 5.93 -1.19 34.24
C PHE A 147 6.99 -0.63 35.18
N GLN A 148 7.12 -1.24 36.34
CA GLN A 148 8.08 -0.84 37.37
C GLN A 148 9.10 -1.96 37.58
N GLU A 149 10.39 -1.60 37.59
CA GLU A 149 11.51 -2.48 37.92
C GLU A 149 12.37 -1.78 38.98
N GLY A 150 12.22 -2.19 40.25
CA GLY A 150 12.84 -1.52 41.39
C GLY A 150 12.46 -0.03 41.47
N ASP A 151 13.48 0.83 41.47
CA ASP A 151 13.32 2.29 41.52
C ASP A 151 13.20 2.94 40.12
N THR A 152 12.84 2.16 39.10
CA THR A 152 12.63 2.67 37.74
C THR A 152 11.23 2.39 37.26
N ILE A 153 10.58 3.42 36.69
CA ILE A 153 9.27 3.31 36.05
C ILE A 153 9.40 3.62 34.57
N TYR A 154 8.76 2.78 33.75
CA TYR A 154 8.55 3.03 32.34
C TYR A 154 7.06 3.00 32.05
N ALA A 155 6.55 4.02 31.37
CA ALA A 155 5.16 4.09 30.96
C ALA A 155 5.04 4.36 29.45
N ARG A 156 4.12 3.66 28.78
CA ARG A 156 3.83 3.91 27.35
C ARG A 156 2.34 3.89 27.03
N LYS A 157 2.00 4.59 25.96
CA LYS A 157 0.67 4.58 25.33
C LYS A 157 0.84 4.57 23.81
N GLY A 158 -0.17 4.12 23.07
CA GLY A 158 -0.22 4.27 21.60
C GLY A 158 0.48 3.17 20.78
N ILE A 159 0.68 1.96 21.31
CA ILE A 159 1.26 0.84 20.53
C ILE A 159 0.41 0.48 19.29
N ILE A 160 -0.92 0.71 19.37
CA ILE A 160 -1.86 0.49 18.26
C ILE A 160 -1.44 1.30 17.01
N GLY A 161 -0.92 2.51 17.19
CA GLY A 161 -0.41 3.33 16.08
C GLY A 161 0.78 2.70 15.34
N ARG A 162 1.48 1.75 15.95
CA ARG A 162 2.57 0.98 15.29
C ARG A 162 2.04 -0.25 14.54
N ILE A 163 0.83 -0.71 14.85
CA ILE A 163 0.16 -1.84 14.17
C ILE A 163 -0.59 -1.34 12.93
N GLY A 164 -1.18 -0.14 12.99
CA GLY A 164 -1.96 0.45 11.90
C GLY A 164 -1.32 0.33 10.51
N PRO A 165 -0.06 0.78 10.30
CA PRO A 165 0.60 0.67 8.99
C PRO A 165 0.76 -0.77 8.47
N ILE A 166 0.92 -1.76 9.37
CA ILE A 166 1.01 -3.18 8.99
C ILE A 166 -0.33 -3.66 8.44
N VAL A 167 -1.43 -3.29 9.10
CA VAL A 167 -2.79 -3.62 8.65
C VAL A 167 -3.07 -2.98 7.30
N VAL A 168 -2.73 -1.71 7.11
CA VAL A 168 -2.90 -1.01 5.82
C VAL A 168 -2.15 -1.73 4.70
N HIS A 169 -0.89 -2.10 4.91
CA HIS A 169 -0.12 -2.87 3.93
C HIS A 169 -0.78 -4.22 3.62
N ALA A 170 -1.26 -4.94 4.63
CA ALA A 170 -1.95 -6.21 4.43
C ALA A 170 -3.22 -6.04 3.59
N SER A 171 -4.06 -5.05 3.91
CA SER A 171 -5.27 -4.75 3.14
C SER A 171 -4.96 -4.39 1.70
N MET A 172 -3.94 -3.55 1.46
CA MET A 172 -3.49 -3.20 0.12
C MET A 172 -3.04 -4.42 -0.68
N LEU A 173 -2.26 -5.33 -0.06
CA LEU A 173 -1.81 -6.57 -0.72
C LEU A 173 -2.98 -7.49 -1.08
N ILE A 174 -3.98 -7.60 -0.20
CA ILE A 174 -5.18 -8.42 -0.44
C ILE A 174 -5.97 -7.85 -1.62
N ILE A 175 -6.25 -6.54 -1.62
CA ILE A 175 -7.01 -5.88 -2.70
C ILE A 175 -6.26 -6.03 -4.03
N LEU A 176 -4.95 -5.81 -4.02
CA LEU A 176 -4.10 -5.93 -5.21
C LEU A 176 -4.05 -7.35 -5.76
N GLY A 177 -3.88 -8.35 -4.89
CA GLY A 177 -3.89 -9.75 -5.30
C GLY A 177 -5.25 -10.15 -5.86
N GLY A 178 -6.33 -9.71 -5.22
CA GLY A 178 -7.70 -9.91 -5.69
C GLY A 178 -7.98 -9.24 -7.03
N SER A 179 -7.48 -8.03 -7.27
CA SER A 179 -7.67 -7.31 -8.53
C SER A 179 -6.90 -7.95 -9.68
N ILE A 180 -5.65 -8.38 -9.45
CA ILE A 180 -4.87 -9.12 -10.46
C ILE A 180 -5.58 -10.43 -10.80
N TRP A 181 -5.99 -11.18 -9.78
CA TRP A 181 -6.71 -12.45 -9.98
C TRP A 181 -8.01 -12.24 -10.77
N GLY A 182 -8.85 -11.31 -10.31
CA GLY A 182 -10.11 -10.98 -10.96
C GLY A 182 -9.94 -10.46 -12.39
N SER A 183 -8.86 -9.72 -12.68
CA SER A 183 -8.57 -9.27 -14.04
C SER A 183 -8.12 -10.39 -14.97
N MET A 184 -7.50 -11.45 -14.46
CA MET A 184 -7.00 -12.57 -15.27
C MET A 184 -8.02 -13.70 -15.45
N THR A 185 -8.96 -13.86 -14.51
CA THR A 185 -9.94 -14.95 -14.51
C THR A 185 -11.38 -14.46 -14.65
N GLY A 186 -11.59 -13.15 -14.64
CA GLY A 186 -12.92 -12.55 -14.68
C GLY A 186 -13.47 -12.49 -16.10
N PHE A 187 -14.80 -12.46 -16.20
CA PHE A 187 -15.50 -12.31 -17.46
C PHE A 187 -16.56 -11.21 -17.32
N THR A 188 -16.87 -10.56 -18.43
CA THR A 188 -17.98 -9.61 -18.53
C THR A 188 -19.08 -10.27 -19.36
N ALA A 189 -20.32 -10.14 -18.92
CA ALA A 189 -21.48 -10.57 -19.68
C ALA A 189 -22.54 -9.46 -19.69
N GLN A 190 -23.12 -9.22 -20.86
CA GLN A 190 -24.14 -8.18 -21.03
C GLN A 190 -25.30 -8.73 -21.84
N GLU A 191 -26.51 -8.48 -21.36
CA GLU A 191 -27.74 -8.97 -21.98
C GLU A 191 -28.76 -7.83 -22.02
N MET A 192 -29.40 -7.63 -23.18
CA MET A 192 -30.52 -6.70 -23.30
C MET A 192 -31.80 -7.43 -22.90
N VAL A 193 -32.43 -7.00 -21.80
CA VAL A 193 -33.61 -7.68 -21.23
C VAL A 193 -34.84 -6.81 -21.39
N THR A 194 -35.88 -7.36 -22.02
CA THR A 194 -37.19 -6.71 -22.12
C THR A 194 -37.92 -6.76 -20.78
N SER A 195 -38.65 -5.68 -20.46
CA SER A 195 -39.43 -5.58 -19.21
C SER A 195 -40.36 -6.78 -19.01
N GLY A 196 -40.32 -7.40 -17.82
CA GLY A 196 -41.16 -8.54 -17.45
C GLY A 196 -40.58 -9.93 -17.73
N ASN A 197 -39.43 -10.03 -18.41
CA ASN A 197 -38.81 -11.31 -18.74
C ASN A 197 -37.65 -11.67 -17.80
N THR A 198 -37.41 -12.98 -17.67
CA THR A 198 -36.17 -13.52 -17.10
C THR A 198 -35.17 -13.82 -18.21
N PHE A 199 -33.88 -13.76 -17.91
CA PHE A 199 -32.81 -14.04 -18.86
C PHE A 199 -31.82 -15.03 -18.25
N GLN A 200 -31.10 -15.72 -19.12
CA GLN A 200 -29.94 -16.52 -18.74
C GLN A 200 -28.69 -15.79 -19.22
N VAL A 201 -27.64 -15.75 -18.40
CA VAL A 201 -26.35 -15.19 -18.78
C VAL A 201 -25.73 -16.08 -19.84
N ARG A 202 -25.89 -15.70 -21.12
CA ARG A 202 -25.35 -16.45 -22.27
C ARG A 202 -24.32 -15.63 -23.04
N ASN A 203 -24.45 -14.31 -23.07
CA ASN A 203 -23.56 -13.42 -23.81
C ASN A 203 -22.38 -12.96 -22.96
N ILE A 204 -21.31 -13.76 -22.95
CA ILE A 204 -20.00 -13.35 -22.45
C ILE A 204 -19.35 -12.47 -23.53
N ILE A 205 -19.07 -11.21 -23.20
CA ILE A 205 -18.51 -10.20 -24.11
C ILE A 205 -16.98 -10.12 -24.01
N ASP A 206 -16.41 -10.46 -22.86
CA ASP A 206 -14.96 -10.52 -22.64
C ASP A 206 -14.67 -11.56 -21.56
N ALA A 207 -13.66 -12.40 -21.77
CA ALA A 207 -13.20 -13.44 -20.84
C ALA A 207 -11.68 -13.37 -20.74
#